data_AF-T1A4R1-F1
#
_entry.id   AF-T1A4R1-F1
#
_cell.length_a   1.000
_cell.length_b   1.000
_cell.length_c   1.000
_cell.angle_alpha   90.00
_cell.angle_beta   90.00
_cell.angle_gamma   90.00
#
_symmetry.space_group_name_H-M   'P 1'
#
loop_
_entity.id
_entity.type
_entity.pdbx_description
1 polymer ?
#
loop_
_entity_poly.entity_id
_entity_poly.type
_entity_poly.pdbx_seq_one_letter_code
_entity_poly.pdbx_strand_id
1 'polypeptide(L)' 'MQAATIPPLLAGKDLLGQAQTGTGKTAAFALPILARIDLTRAEPQALVLAPTRELAIQVAEAFSRYAAQLPGFHVLP' A
#
# COMPACT_ATOMS: atom_id res chain seq x y z
N MET A 1 -4.59 -11.63 9.07
CA MET A 1 -3.39 -10.96 8.49
C MET A 1 -3.42 -9.48 8.81
N GLN A 2 -4.32 -8.67 8.23
CA GLN A 2 -4.40 -7.21 8.44
C GLN A 2 -4.36 -6.73 9.91
N ALA A 3 -5.20 -7.32 10.79
CA ALA A 3 -5.25 -6.94 12.21
C ALA A 3 -3.91 -7.11 12.95
N ALA A 4 -3.07 -8.05 12.49
CA ALA A 4 -1.75 -8.30 13.06
C ALA A 4 -0.63 -7.47 12.41
N THR A 5 -0.84 -6.93 11.20
CA THR A 5 0.22 -6.26 10.42
C THR A 5 0.05 -4.75 10.31
N ILE A 6 -1.18 -4.23 10.35
CA ILE A 6 -1.43 -2.78 10.24
C ILE A 6 -0.86 -2.02 11.46
N PRO A 7 -1.13 -2.41 12.72
CA PRO A 7 -0.59 -1.69 13.88
C PRO A 7 0.94 -1.56 13.91
N PRO A 8 1.75 -2.62 13.68
CA PRO A 8 3.21 -2.47 13.68
C PRO A 8 3.72 -1.61 12.50
N LEU A 9 3.10 -1.69 11.32
CA LEU A 9 3.48 -0.86 10.16
C LEU A 9 3.18 0.63 10.38
N LEU A 10 2.05 0.96 11.01
CA LEU A 10 1.74 2.34 11.42
C LEU A 10 2.73 2.87 12.46
N ALA A 11 3.24 2.00 13.34
CA ALA A 11 4.32 2.33 14.27
C ALA A 11 5.70 2.48 13.60
N GLY A 12 5.80 2.33 12.27
CA GLY A 12 7.05 2.43 11.52
C GLY A 12 8.02 1.27 11.73
N LYS A 13 7.51 0.11 12.14
CA LYS A 13 8.31 -1.11 12.24
C LYS A 13 8.32 -1.86 10.92
N ASP A 14 9.42 -2.54 10.64
CA ASP A 14 9.51 -3.47 9.52
C ASP A 14 8.68 -4.72 9.79
N LEU A 15 8.13 -5.31 8.72
CA LEU A 15 7.30 -6.50 8.80
C LEU A 15 7.62 -7.47 7.69
N LEU A 16 7.87 -8.72 8.06
CA LEU A 16 7.91 -9.85 7.13
C LEU A 16 6.61 -10.63 7.28
N GLY A 17 5.82 -10.69 6.21
CA GLY A 17 4.51 -11.32 6.21
C GLY A 17 4.39 -12.36 5.10
N GLN A 18 4.10 -13.60 5.48
CA GLN A 18 3.69 -14.65 4.55
C GLN A 18 2.18 -14.88 4.68
N ALA A 19 1.47 -14.93 3.56
CA ALA A 19 0.10 -15.41 3.54
C ALA A 19 -0.26 -15.96 2.16
N GLN A 20 -1.40 -16.65 2.02
CA GLN A 20 -1.91 -17.14 0.73
C GLN A 20 -2.55 -16.02 -0.11
N THR A 21 -2.61 -16.17 -1.44
CA THR A 21 -3.30 -15.20 -2.33
C THR A 21 -4.76 -15.00 -1.90
N GLY A 22 -5.33 -13.80 -2.16
CA GLY A 22 -6.72 -13.49 -1.80
C GLY A 22 -7.01 -13.15 -0.32
N THR A 23 -6.00 -13.10 0.56
CA THR A 23 -6.17 -12.88 2.02
C THR A 23 -6.04 -11.42 2.48
N GLY A 24 -6.21 -10.45 1.57
CA GLY A 24 -6.17 -9.02 1.92
C GLY A 24 -4.79 -8.45 2.25
N LYS A 25 -3.70 -9.10 1.79
CA LYS A 25 -2.31 -8.62 1.96
C LYS A 25 -2.07 -7.23 1.38
N THR A 26 -2.66 -6.93 0.22
CA THR A 26 -2.46 -5.64 -0.44
C THR A 26 -2.96 -4.50 0.44
N ALA A 27 -4.17 -4.59 0.98
CA ALA A 27 -4.68 -3.62 1.96
C ALA A 27 -3.83 -3.56 3.23
N ALA A 28 -3.24 -4.68 3.65
CA ALA A 28 -2.46 -4.76 4.88
C ALA A 28 -1.19 -3.89 4.88
N PHE A 29 -0.59 -3.64 3.71
CA PHE A 29 0.53 -2.69 3.57
C PHE A 29 0.10 -1.38 2.91
N ALA A 30 -0.91 -1.38 2.03
CA ALA A 30 -1.38 -0.17 1.37
C ALA A 30 -2.01 0.85 2.33
N LEU A 31 -2.85 0.39 3.28
CA LEU A 31 -3.51 1.30 4.22
C LEU A 31 -2.51 2.03 5.14
N PRO A 32 -1.52 1.35 5.75
CA PRO A 32 -0.47 2.05 6.49
C PRO A 32 0.34 3.04 5.66
N ILE A 33 0.63 2.72 4.40
CA ILE A 33 1.35 3.63 3.50
C ILE A 33 0.51 4.87 3.21
N LEU A 34 -0.75 4.68 2.78
CA LEU A 34 -1.68 5.78 2.49
C LEU A 34 -1.89 6.70 3.70
N ALA A 35 -1.96 6.13 4.91
CA ALA A 35 -2.10 6.88 6.15
C ALA A 35 -0.88 7.78 6.48
N ARG A 36 0.26 7.58 5.81
CA ARG A 36 1.51 8.32 6.05
C ARG A 36 1.93 9.23 4.88
N ILE A 37 1.22 9.19 3.75
CA ILE A 37 1.50 10.07 2.61
C ILE A 37 1.11 11.50 2.95
N ASP A 38 2.01 12.43 2.65
CA ASP A 38 1.77 13.86 2.70
C ASP A 38 1.34 14.36 1.32
N LEU A 39 0.05 14.63 1.16
CA LEU A 39 -0.55 15.06 -0.11
C LEU A 39 -0.14 16.49 -0.52
N THR A 40 0.55 17.24 0.35
CA THR A 40 1.07 18.58 -0.01
C THR A 40 2.36 18.52 -0.82
N ARG A 41 2.99 17.35 -0.90
CA ARG A 41 4.28 17.13 -1.58
C ARG A 41 4.10 16.31 -2.86
N ALA A 42 4.44 16.91 -3.99
CA ALA A 42 4.35 16.29 -5.32
C ALA A 42 5.64 15.50 -5.67
N GLU A 43 5.98 14.50 -4.86
CA GLU A 43 7.15 13.64 -5.06
C GLU A 43 6.86 12.18 -4.65
N PRO A 44 7.63 11.19 -5.15
CA PRO A 44 7.46 9.79 -4.72
C PRO A 44 7.76 9.60 -3.24
N GLN A 45 6.78 9.14 -2.46
CA GLN A 45 6.90 8.92 -1.01
C GLN A 45 6.86 7.43 -0.62
N ALA A 46 6.52 6.55 -1.55
CA ALA A 46 6.47 5.10 -1.34
C ALA A 46 6.88 4.34 -2.61
N LEU A 47 7.55 3.21 -2.43
CA LEU A 47 7.92 2.28 -3.49
C LEU A 47 7.41 0.89 -3.13
N VAL A 48 6.64 0.28 -4.03
CA VAL A 48 6.20 -1.12 -3.91
C VAL A 48 6.83 -1.91 -5.04
N LEU A 49 7.64 -2.90 -4.70
CA LEU A 49 8.24 -3.81 -5.67
C LEU A 49 7.35 -5.04 -5.85
N ALA A 50 7.07 -5.37 -7.10
CA ALA A 50 6.32 -6.57 -7.48
C ALA A 50 7.16 -7.45 -8.42
N PRO A 51 7.02 -8.78 -8.35
CA PRO A 51 7.80 -9.72 -9.18
C PRO A 51 7.41 -9.70 -10.67
N THR A 52 6.22 -9.20 -11.01
CA THR A 52 5.75 -9.10 -12.41
C THR A 52 5.02 -7.79 -12.65
N ARG A 53 4.96 -7.37 -13.92
CA ARG A 53 4.27 -6.15 -14.35
C ARG A 53 2.77 -6.22 -14.07
N GLU A 54 2.15 -7.37 -14.31
CA GLU A 54 0.72 -7.60 -14.09
C GLU A 54 0.37 -7.42 -12.61
N LEU A 55 1.23 -7.90 -11.71
CA LEU A 55 1.02 -7.74 -10.28
C LEU A 55 1.27 -6.29 -9.83
N ALA A 56 2.24 -5.59 -10.41
CA ALA A 56 2.44 -4.15 -10.17
C ALA A 56 1.17 -3.34 -10.52
N ILE A 57 0.57 -3.63 -11.69
CA ILE A 57 -0.69 -3.01 -12.12
C ILE A 57 -1.82 -3.31 -11.14
N GLN A 58 -2.00 -4.57 -10.75
CA GLN A 58 -3.04 -4.95 -9.78
C GLN A 58 -2.86 -4.25 -8.42
N VAL A 59 -1.62 -4.08 -7.98
CA VAL A 59 -1.31 -3.34 -6.75
C VAL A 59 -1.65 -1.87 -6.93
N ALA A 60 -1.21 -1.22 -8.02
CA ALA A 60 -1.51 0.18 -8.30
C ALA A 60 -3.03 0.45 -8.34
N GLU A 61 -3.81 -0.43 -8.99
CA GLU A 61 -5.28 -0.36 -8.99
C GLU A 61 -5.87 -0.44 -7.58
N ALA A 62 -5.33 -1.33 -6.72
CA ALA A 62 -5.80 -1.44 -5.34
C ALA A 62 -5.50 -0.16 -4.55
N PHE A 63 -4.32 0.44 -4.71
CA PHE A 63 -4.00 1.74 -4.11
C PHE A 63 -4.98 2.82 -4.57
N SER A 64 -5.25 2.93 -5.87
CA SER A 64 -6.23 3.89 -6.40
C SER A 64 -7.63 3.69 -5.81
N ARG A 65 -8.07 2.43 -5.64
CA ARG A 65 -9.38 2.13 -5.02
C ARG A 65 -9.42 2.53 -3.54
N TYR A 66 -8.37 2.23 -2.78
CA TYR A 66 -8.32 2.56 -1.35
C TYR A 66 -8.13 4.07 -1.11
N ALA A 67 -7.44 4.76 -2.01
CA ALA A 67 -7.22 6.20 -1.97
C ALA A 67 -8.34 7.03 -2.61
N ALA A 68 -9.50 6.43 -2.93
CA ALA A 68 -10.60 7.11 -3.64
C ALA A 68 -11.09 8.41 -2.94
N GLN A 69 -10.84 8.55 -1.64
CA GLN A 69 -11.19 9.74 -0.84
C GLN A 69 -10.00 10.65 -0.51
N LEU A 70 -8.83 10.43 -1.13
CA LEU A 70 -7.61 11.21 -0.94
C LEU A 70 -7.34 12.06 -2.19
N PRO A 71 -7.87 13.30 -2.27
CA PRO A 71 -7.66 14.16 -3.43
C PRO A 71 -6.17 14.50 -3.60
N GLY A 72 -5.68 14.43 -4.84
CA GLY A 72 -4.26 14.68 -5.15
C GLY A 72 -3.34 13.47 -4.95
N PHE A 73 -3.87 12.31 -4.55
CA PHE A 73 -3.09 11.07 -4.54
C PHE A 73 -2.81 10.60 -5.98
N HIS A 74 -1.56 10.20 -6.22
CA HIS A 74 -1.12 9.65 -7.50
C HIS A 74 -0.34 8.35 -7.28
N VAL A 75 -0.59 7.36 -8.14
CA VAL A 75 0.14 6.09 -8.17
C VAL A 75 0.45 5.75 -9.62
N LEU A 76 1.66 5.22 -9.84
CA LEU A 76 2.14 4.79 -11.15
C LEU A 76 2.45 3.28 -11.09
N PRO A 77 2.01 2.48 -12.07
CA PRO A 77 2.33 1.06 -12.18
C PRO A 77 3.72 0.79 -12.80
#